data_AF-C3NC30-F1
#
_entry.id   AF-C3NC30-F1
#
_cell.length_a   1.000
_cell.length_b   1.000
_cell.length_c   1.000
_cell.angle_alpha   90.00
_cell.angle_beta   90.00
_cell.angle_gamma   90.00
#
_symmetry.space_group_name_H-M   'P 1'
#
loop_
_entity.id
_entity.type
_entity.pdbx_description
1 polymer ?
#
loop_
_entity_poly.entity_id
_entity_poly.type
_entity_poly.pdbx_seq_one_letter_code
_entity_poly.pdbx_strand_id
1 'polypeptide(L)'
;MRVLPDKEELMIRVRDLKSSRKVEEGRKAILSLSQLVLPFSLARAKRLLDAADKYCSFLNFPREIRHYLYTNNTSESFNSTLARFEEELGGYFPSLRSLEVYLYVSIHESNSRWKFRPMSVIRHYSYHLKQLHASRFQVSLDEDF
;
A
#
# COMPACT_ATOMS: atom_id res chain seq x y z
N MET A 1 -19.13 22.71 -6.90
CA MET A 1 -17.78 22.29 -7.31
C MET A 1 -16.99 22.00 -6.03
N ARG A 2 -16.62 20.76 -5.72
CA ARG A 2 -15.74 20.48 -4.57
C ARG A 2 -14.36 20.99 -4.96
N VAL A 3 -13.95 22.12 -4.39
CA VAL A 3 -12.57 22.59 -4.54
C VAL A 3 -11.70 21.50 -3.91
N LEU A 4 -10.72 21.03 -4.67
CA LEU A 4 -9.75 20.04 -4.19
C LEU A 4 -8.47 20.79 -3.81
N PRO A 5 -7.69 20.25 -2.85
CA PRO A 5 -6.35 20.75 -2.61
C PRO A 5 -5.53 20.69 -3.90
N ASP A 6 -4.59 21.63 -4.03
CA ASP A 6 -3.63 21.58 -5.12
C ASP A 6 -2.92 20.22 -5.12
N LYS A 7 -2.89 19.60 -6.30
CA LYS A 7 -2.37 18.24 -6.47
C LYS A 7 -0.88 18.21 -6.18
N GLU A 8 -0.14 19.24 -6.57
CA GLU A 8 1.31 19.29 -6.40
C GLU A 8 1.66 19.40 -4.92
N GLU A 9 1.02 20.31 -4.18
CA GLU A 9 1.18 20.43 -2.73
C GLU A 9 0.83 19.12 -2.00
N LEU A 10 -0.25 18.43 -2.41
CA LEU A 10 -0.64 17.16 -1.81
C LEU A 10 0.43 16.08 -2.03
N MET A 11 1.00 16.01 -3.23
CA MET A 11 2.07 15.06 -3.55
C MET A 11 3.36 15.36 -2.78
N ILE A 12 3.67 16.63 -2.52
CA ILE A 12 4.80 17.03 -1.66
C ILE A 12 4.60 16.49 -0.24
N ARG A 13 3.45 16.74 0.39
CA ARG A 13 3.17 16.26 1.76
C ARG A 13 3.19 14.73 1.87
N VAL A 14 2.70 14.03 0.85
CA VAL A 14 2.79 12.56 0.78
C VAL A 14 4.26 12.10 0.65
N ARG A 15 5.09 12.82 -0.10
CA ARG A 15 6.53 12.54 -0.22
C ARG A 15 7.24 12.72 1.13
N ASP A 16 6.87 13.73 1.90
CA ASP A 16 7.43 13.98 3.24
C ASP A 16 7.15 12.83 4.21
N LEU A 17 5.93 12.26 4.16
CA LEU A 17 5.61 11.05 4.91
C LEU A 17 6.52 9.88 4.50
N LYS A 18 6.70 9.66 3.19
CA LYS A 18 7.51 8.56 2.65
C LYS A 18 9.00 8.71 2.97
N SER A 19 9.51 9.94 3.08
CA SER A 19 10.91 10.24 3.34
C SER A 19 11.27 10.28 4.84
N SER A 20 10.26 10.31 5.71
CA SER A 20 10.41 10.34 7.17
C SER A 20 11.28 9.18 7.68
N ARG A 21 12.13 9.44 8.68
CA ARG A 21 13.02 8.42 9.26
C ARG A 21 12.35 7.67 10.40
N LYS A 22 11.63 8.42 11.25
CA LYS A 22 10.99 7.93 12.48
C LYS A 22 9.46 8.06 12.39
N VAL A 23 8.77 7.23 13.17
CA VAL A 23 7.29 7.26 13.28
C VAL A 23 6.77 8.64 13.69
N GLU A 24 7.44 9.31 14.63
CA GLU A 24 7.06 10.66 15.09
C GLU A 24 7.17 11.73 13.99
N GLU A 25 8.15 11.64 13.11
CA GLU A 25 8.25 12.52 11.93
C GLU A 25 7.10 12.24 10.95
N GLY A 26 6.79 10.96 10.73
CA GLY A 26 5.65 10.56 9.91
C GLY A 26 4.32 11.08 10.45
N ARG A 27 4.11 11.03 11.78
CA ARG A 27 2.90 11.58 12.42
C ARG A 27 2.77 13.09 12.18
N LYS A 28 3.87 13.84 12.25
CA LYS A 28 3.89 15.27 11.90
C LYS A 28 3.55 15.48 10.42
N ALA A 29 4.07 14.65 9.52
CA ALA A 29 3.73 14.71 8.09
C ALA A 29 2.24 14.43 7.83
N ILE A 30 1.63 13.48 8.55
CA ILE A 30 0.18 13.21 8.45
C ILE A 30 -0.65 14.36 9.01
N LEU A 31 -0.25 14.96 10.13
CA LEU A 31 -0.91 16.14 10.67
C LEU A 31 -0.90 17.29 9.66
N SER A 32 0.26 17.52 9.06
CA SER A 32 0.49 18.50 8.00
C SER A 32 -0.40 18.23 6.76
N LEU A 33 -0.53 16.97 6.34
CA LEU A 33 -1.43 16.55 5.27
C LEU A 33 -2.92 16.73 5.65
N SER A 34 -3.29 16.43 6.89
CA SER A 34 -4.64 16.63 7.41
C SER A 34 -5.04 18.11 7.40
N GLN A 35 -4.15 18.99 7.83
CA GLN A 35 -4.36 20.44 7.79
C GLN A 35 -4.57 20.96 6.36
N LEU A 36 -3.82 20.44 5.39
CA LEU A 36 -4.01 20.78 3.97
C LEU A 36 -5.39 20.37 3.45
N VAL A 37 -5.90 19.21 3.88
CA VAL A 37 -7.19 18.66 3.41
C VAL A 37 -8.39 19.26 4.16
N LEU A 38 -8.18 19.79 5.37
CA LEU A 38 -9.23 20.29 6.26
C LEU A 38 -10.19 21.30 5.60
N PRO A 39 -9.73 22.32 4.85
CA PRO A 39 -10.62 23.31 4.21
C PRO A 39 -11.55 22.69 3.17
N PHE A 40 -11.17 21.55 2.59
CA PHE A 40 -11.91 20.89 1.51
C PHE A 40 -12.82 19.77 2.02
N SER A 41 -12.40 19.08 3.10
CA SER A 41 -13.18 17.99 3.69
C SER A 41 -12.74 17.68 5.12
N LEU A 42 -13.55 18.14 6.09
CA LEU A 42 -13.39 17.81 7.51
C LEU A 42 -13.37 16.30 7.75
N ALA A 43 -14.29 15.56 7.13
CA ALA A 43 -14.39 14.11 7.29
C ALA A 43 -13.15 13.36 6.76
N ARG A 44 -12.47 13.89 5.74
CA ARG A 44 -11.25 13.28 5.19
C ARG A 44 -10.02 13.63 6.03
N ALA A 45 -9.91 14.88 6.50
CA ALA A 45 -8.89 15.31 7.43
C ALA A 45 -8.93 14.49 8.73
N LYS A 46 -10.13 14.33 9.32
CA LYS A 46 -10.32 13.50 10.52
C LYS A 46 -9.89 12.05 10.29
N ARG A 47 -10.30 11.43 9.18
CA ARG A 47 -9.89 10.05 8.82
C ARG A 47 -8.38 9.88 8.67
N LEU A 48 -7.67 10.89 8.16
CA LEU A 48 -6.21 10.83 8.07
C LEU A 48 -5.57 10.79 9.45
N LEU A 49 -6.05 11.60 10.39
CA LEU A 49 -5.57 11.62 11.77
C LEU A 49 -5.92 10.32 12.51
N ASP A 50 -7.17 9.86 12.40
CA ASP A 50 -7.64 8.63 13.04
C ASP A 50 -6.84 7.39 12.55
N ALA A 51 -6.36 7.43 11.31
CA ALA A 51 -5.55 6.37 10.71
C ALA A 51 -4.03 6.66 10.74
N ALA A 52 -3.57 7.67 11.46
CA ALA A 52 -2.18 8.12 11.41
C ALA A 52 -1.18 7.00 11.73
N ASP A 53 -1.46 6.20 12.76
CA ASP A 53 -0.60 5.09 13.15
C ASP A 53 -0.51 4.00 12.07
N LYS A 54 -1.62 3.74 11.36
CA LYS A 54 -1.66 2.78 10.25
C LYS A 54 -0.79 3.28 9.09
N TYR A 55 -0.94 4.55 8.72
CA TYR A 55 -0.14 5.16 7.66
C TYR A 55 1.34 5.31 8.02
N CYS A 56 1.69 5.45 9.29
CA CYS A 56 3.09 5.47 9.75
C CYS A 56 3.69 4.09 9.99
N SER A 57 2.90 3.02 9.99
CA SER A 57 3.36 1.68 10.40
C SER A 57 4.54 1.16 9.56
N PHE A 58 4.61 1.53 8.28
CA PHE A 58 5.71 1.13 7.39
C PHE A 58 7.08 1.73 7.82
N LEU A 59 7.10 2.80 8.62
CA LEU A 59 8.33 3.43 9.11
C LEU A 59 9.09 2.55 10.12
N ASN A 60 8.42 1.54 10.70
CA ASN A 60 9.04 0.56 11.59
C ASN A 60 9.92 -0.46 10.85
N PHE A 61 9.93 -0.43 9.50
CA PHE A 61 10.70 -1.33 8.67
C PHE A 61 11.98 -0.67 8.13
N PRO A 62 13.01 -1.44 7.75
CA PRO A 62 14.22 -0.92 7.10
C PRO A 62 13.90 -0.07 5.88
N ARG A 63 14.63 1.04 5.71
CA ARG A 63 14.31 2.09 4.74
C ARG A 63 14.26 1.56 3.30
N GLU A 64 15.14 0.62 3.00
CA GLU A 64 15.33 0.00 1.69
C GLU A 64 14.11 -0.80 1.26
N ILE A 65 13.35 -1.37 2.21
CA ILE A 65 12.18 -2.20 1.91
C ILE A 65 10.85 -1.44 1.98
N ARG A 66 10.82 -0.24 2.59
CA ARG A 66 9.59 0.54 2.82
C ARG A 66 8.77 0.75 1.56
N HIS A 67 9.43 0.99 0.43
CA HIS A 67 8.74 1.26 -0.84
C HIS A 67 7.93 0.08 -1.36
N TYR A 68 8.30 -1.16 -1.01
CA TYR A 68 7.51 -2.35 -1.32
C TYR A 68 6.25 -2.47 -0.45
N LEU A 69 6.20 -1.78 0.69
CA LEU A 69 5.07 -1.82 1.62
C LEU A 69 4.01 -0.78 1.28
N TYR A 70 4.42 0.43 0.89
CA TYR A 70 3.48 1.52 0.59
C TYR A 70 3.13 1.65 -0.90
N THR A 71 3.78 0.88 -1.79
CA THR A 71 3.45 0.91 -3.22
C THR A 71 2.07 0.33 -3.48
N ASN A 72 1.34 0.97 -4.38
CA ASN A 72 0.05 0.55 -4.91
C ASN A 72 0.20 -0.19 -6.25
N ASN A 73 1.41 -0.28 -6.82
CA ASN A 73 1.63 -0.85 -8.15
C ASN A 73 1.03 -2.26 -8.31
N THR A 74 1.18 -3.13 -7.30
CA THR A 74 0.68 -4.51 -7.35
C THR A 74 -0.84 -4.56 -7.41
N SER A 75 -1.53 -3.85 -6.51
CA SER A 75 -2.98 -3.82 -6.47
C SER A 75 -3.58 -3.05 -7.64
N GLU A 76 -2.97 -1.93 -8.06
CA GLU A 76 -3.41 -1.15 -9.21
C GLU A 76 -3.23 -1.91 -10.53
N SER A 77 -2.10 -2.62 -10.71
CA SER A 77 -1.90 -3.47 -11.89
C SER A 77 -2.94 -4.58 -11.96
N PHE A 78 -3.26 -5.23 -10.83
CA PHE A 78 -4.29 -6.25 -10.79
C PHE A 78 -5.68 -5.66 -11.09
N ASN A 79 -6.06 -4.57 -10.41
CA ASN A 79 -7.35 -3.92 -10.61
C ASN A 79 -7.51 -3.38 -12.04
N SER A 80 -6.45 -2.84 -12.64
CA SER A 80 -6.48 -2.38 -14.04
C SER A 80 -6.75 -3.52 -15.03
N THR A 81 -6.28 -4.73 -14.72
CA THR A 81 -6.54 -5.92 -15.54
C THR A 81 -8.02 -6.31 -15.48
N LEU A 82 -8.60 -6.30 -14.27
CA LEU A 82 -10.03 -6.58 -14.10
C LEU A 82 -10.92 -5.50 -14.74
N ALA A 83 -10.59 -4.22 -14.56
CA ALA A 83 -11.32 -3.12 -15.17
C ALA A 83 -11.30 -3.21 -16.71
N ARG A 84 -10.17 -3.65 -17.29
CA ARG A 84 -10.09 -3.92 -18.73
C ARG A 84 -11.02 -5.05 -19.16
N PHE A 85 -11.08 -6.16 -18.42
CA PHE A 85 -12.01 -7.24 -18.74
C PHE A 85 -13.47 -6.82 -18.61
N GLU A 86 -13.80 -6.03 -17.61
CA GLU A 86 -15.12 -5.44 -17.45
C GLU A 86 -15.48 -4.57 -18.67
N GLU A 87 -14.57 -3.71 -19.13
CA GLU A 87 -14.75 -2.87 -20.32
C GLU A 87 -14.94 -3.72 -21.59
N GLU A 88 -14.11 -4.74 -21.80
CA GLU A 88 -14.20 -5.67 -22.94
C GLU A 88 -15.52 -6.45 -22.97
N LEU A 89 -16.16 -6.67 -21.83
CA LEU A 89 -17.47 -7.33 -21.69
C LEU A 89 -18.66 -6.38 -21.82
N GLY A 90 -18.44 -5.09 -22.05
CA GLY A 90 -19.49 -4.07 -22.15
C GLY A 90 -19.82 -3.36 -20.84
N GLY A 91 -18.88 -3.33 -19.90
CA GLY A 91 -18.97 -2.58 -18.64
C GLY A 91 -19.56 -3.35 -17.46
N TYR A 92 -19.78 -4.66 -17.59
CA TYR A 92 -20.19 -5.53 -16.48
C TYR A 92 -19.87 -7.00 -16.79
N PHE A 93 -19.77 -7.82 -15.74
CA PHE A 93 -19.63 -9.27 -15.91
C PHE A 93 -21.01 -9.92 -16.11
N PRO A 94 -21.22 -10.73 -17.17
CA PRO A 94 -22.53 -11.31 -17.48
C PRO A 94 -23.07 -12.29 -16.42
N SER A 95 -22.20 -12.87 -15.60
CA SER A 95 -22.58 -13.75 -14.50
C SER A 95 -21.47 -13.82 -13.45
N LEU A 96 -21.80 -14.29 -12.24
CA LEU A 96 -20.79 -14.57 -11.20
C LEU A 96 -19.75 -15.58 -11.69
N ARG A 97 -20.18 -16.62 -12.40
CA ARG A 97 -19.28 -17.63 -12.97
C ARG A 97 -18.30 -17.00 -13.97
N SER A 98 -18.77 -16.06 -14.79
CA SER A 98 -17.89 -15.32 -15.70
C SER A 98 -16.83 -14.56 -14.91
N LEU A 99 -17.24 -13.80 -13.88
CA LEU A 99 -16.31 -13.07 -13.01
C LEU A 99 -15.28 -14.01 -12.36
N GLU A 100 -15.71 -15.15 -11.83
CA GLU A 100 -14.82 -16.15 -11.22
C GLU A 100 -13.75 -16.66 -12.20
N VAL A 101 -14.12 -16.91 -13.46
CA VAL A 101 -13.16 -17.33 -14.49
C VAL A 101 -12.14 -16.23 -14.77
N TYR A 102 -12.56 -14.98 -14.94
CA TYR A 102 -11.63 -13.86 -15.18
C TYR A 102 -10.73 -13.57 -13.98
N LEU A 103 -11.26 -13.69 -12.75
CA LEU A 103 -10.47 -13.60 -11.53
C LEU A 103 -9.42 -14.70 -11.47
N TYR A 104 -9.81 -15.94 -11.74
CA TYR A 104 -8.90 -17.08 -11.76
C TYR A 104 -7.75 -16.86 -12.74
N VAL A 105 -8.06 -16.48 -13.99
CA VAL A 105 -7.05 -16.17 -15.01
C VAL A 105 -6.13 -15.04 -14.57
N SER A 106 -6.68 -13.93 -14.04
CA SER A 106 -5.89 -12.79 -13.55
C SER A 106 -4.91 -13.17 -12.45
N ILE A 107 -5.37 -13.97 -11.49
CA ILE A 107 -4.56 -14.45 -10.36
C ILE A 107 -3.49 -15.43 -10.87
N HIS A 108 -3.85 -16.34 -11.77
CA HIS A 108 -2.93 -17.32 -12.35
C HIS A 108 -1.77 -16.65 -13.11
N GLU A 109 -2.09 -15.67 -13.96
CA GLU A 109 -1.09 -14.88 -14.70
C GLU A 109 -0.20 -14.06 -13.76
N SER A 110 -0.79 -13.40 -12.77
CA SER A 110 -0.05 -12.62 -11.78
C SER A 110 0.89 -13.50 -10.96
N ASN A 111 0.41 -14.64 -10.47
CA ASN A 111 1.21 -15.61 -9.71
C ASN A 111 2.38 -16.15 -10.54
N SER A 112 2.15 -16.44 -11.82
CA SER A 112 3.22 -16.88 -12.71
C SER A 112 4.34 -15.85 -12.77
N ARG A 113 4.01 -14.56 -12.97
CA ARG A 113 5.00 -13.47 -12.97
C ARG A 113 5.70 -13.29 -11.64
N TRP A 114 4.98 -13.38 -10.53
CA TRP A 114 5.55 -13.18 -9.18
C TRP A 114 6.49 -14.30 -8.76
N LYS A 115 6.18 -15.56 -9.11
CA LYS A 115 7.05 -16.71 -8.84
C LYS A 115 8.41 -16.58 -9.51
N PHE A 116 8.46 -16.10 -10.76
CA PHE A 116 9.70 -16.00 -11.53
C PHE A 116 10.51 -14.71 -11.25
N ARG A 117 9.97 -13.76 -10.48
CA ARG A 117 10.64 -12.49 -10.17
C ARG A 117 10.70 -12.24 -8.65
N PRO A 118 11.48 -13.04 -7.90
CA PRO A 118 11.65 -12.82 -6.48
C PRO A 118 12.32 -11.47 -6.21
N MET A 119 11.83 -10.76 -5.18
CA MET A 119 12.40 -9.48 -4.76
C MET A 119 13.70 -9.69 -4.01
N SER A 120 14.84 -9.54 -4.69
CA SER A 120 16.18 -9.76 -4.11
C SER A 120 16.45 -8.92 -2.87
N VAL A 121 15.97 -7.68 -2.83
CA VAL A 121 16.11 -6.78 -1.67
C VAL A 121 15.37 -7.34 -0.46
N ILE A 122 14.13 -7.81 -0.63
CA ILE A 122 13.39 -8.46 0.47
C ILE A 122 14.12 -9.71 0.97
N ARG A 123 14.67 -10.51 0.05
CA ARG A 123 15.48 -11.67 0.42
C ARG A 123 16.74 -11.27 1.23
N HIS A 124 17.42 -10.20 0.82
CA HIS A 124 18.58 -9.67 1.55
C HIS A 124 18.23 -9.25 2.98
N TYR A 125 17.07 -8.61 3.18
CA TYR A 125 16.58 -8.17 4.49
C TYR A 125 15.77 -9.23 5.26
N SER A 126 15.68 -10.47 4.78
CA SER A 126 14.81 -11.51 5.34
C SER A 126 15.11 -11.82 6.81
N TYR A 127 16.38 -11.92 7.20
CA TYR A 127 16.79 -12.14 8.59
C TYR A 127 16.33 -11.00 9.51
N HIS A 128 16.54 -9.74 9.09
CA HIS A 128 16.10 -8.58 9.84
C HIS A 128 14.58 -8.57 10.03
N LEU A 129 13.83 -8.92 8.98
CA LEU A 129 12.37 -9.04 9.04
C LEU A 129 11.93 -10.14 10.02
N LYS A 130 12.58 -11.30 10.01
CA LYS A 130 12.34 -12.39 10.98
C LYS A 130 12.60 -11.91 12.41
N GLN A 131 13.70 -11.19 12.64
CA GLN A 131 14.02 -10.64 13.96
C GLN A 131 12.99 -9.60 14.42
N LEU A 132 12.53 -8.70 13.55
CA LEU A 132 11.45 -7.76 13.86
C LEU A 132 10.16 -8.49 14.24
N HIS A 133 9.82 -9.55 13.52
CA HIS A 133 8.66 -10.39 13.83
C HIS A 133 8.80 -11.07 15.20
N ALA A 134 9.92 -11.76 15.42
CA ALA A 134 10.22 -12.43 16.69
C ALA A 134 10.20 -11.44 17.87
N SER A 135 10.82 -10.27 17.73
CA SER A 135 10.81 -9.24 18.78
C SER A 135 9.42 -8.69 19.07
N ARG A 136 8.56 -8.59 18.05
CA ARG A 136 7.20 -8.03 18.21
C ARG A 136 6.22 -9.04 18.81
N PHE A 137 6.34 -10.30 18.43
CA PHE A 137 5.39 -11.35 18.80
C PHE A 137 5.94 -12.35 19.82
N GLN A 138 7.18 -12.17 20.27
CA GLN A 138 7.86 -13.03 21.25
C GLN A 138 7.94 -14.50 20.81
N VAL A 139 8.10 -14.72 19.51
CA VAL A 139 8.23 -16.06 18.90
C VAL A 139 9.70 -16.41 18.70
N SER A 140 10.10 -17.64 18.99
CA SER A 140 11.47 -18.12 18.74
C SER A 140 11.78 -18.17 17.24
N LEU A 141 13.01 -17.81 16.86
CA LEU A 141 13.45 -17.80 15.45
C LEU A 141 13.62 -19.21 14.85
N ASP A 142 13.57 -20.24 15.69
CA ASP A 142 13.81 -21.65 15.34
C ASP A 142 12.54 -22.39 14.88
N GLU A 143 11.37 -21.73 14.90
CA GLU A 143 10.17 -22.27 14.27
C GLU A 143 10.22 -21.97 12.77
N ASP A 144 10.74 -22.93 12.00
CA ASP A 144 10.73 -22.89 10.54
C ASP A 144 9.28 -22.86 10.01
N PHE A 145 8.96 -21.79 9.26
CA PHE A 145 7.81 -21.68 8.36
C PHE A 145 8.27 -21.65 6.91
#